data_AF-A0A347AG99-F1
#
_entry.id   AF-A0A347AG99-F1
#
_cell.length_a   1.000
_cell.length_b   1.000
_cell.length_c   1.000
_cell.angle_alpha   90.00
_cell.angle_beta   90.00
_cell.angle_gamma   90.00
#
_symmetry.space_group_name_H-M   'P 1'
#
loop_
_entity.id
_entity.type
_entity.pdbx_description
1 polymer ?
#
loop_
_entity_poly.entity_id
_entity_poly.type
_entity_poly.pdbx_seq_one_letter_code
_entity_poly.pdbx_strand_id
1 'polypeptide(L)' 'MDKIECTSCKQEIPMVETYVKFTCPMCEETIYRCQKCRTFGHIYTCKCGFKGP' A
#
# COMPACT_ATOMS: atom_id res chain seq x y z
N MET A 1 7.37 -6.50 16.99
CA MET A 1 6.20 -6.43 16.10
C MET A 1 6.59 -5.66 14.86
N ASP A 2 6.74 -6.33 13.73
CA ASP A 2 6.95 -5.71 12.42
C ASP A 2 5.71 -4.90 12.03
N LYS A 3 5.87 -3.58 11.94
CA LYS A 3 4.80 -2.66 11.55
C LYS A 3 4.91 -2.41 10.05
N ILE A 4 3.89 -2.78 9.29
CA ILE A 4 3.81 -2.51 7.85
C ILE A 4 2.89 -1.32 7.65
N GLU A 5 3.27 -0.33 6.85
CA GLU A 5 2.46 0.87 6.61
C GLU A 5 1.80 0.80 5.22
N CYS A 6 0.51 1.11 5.15
CA CYS A 6 -0.22 1.17 3.88
C CYS A 6 0.13 2.44 3.09
N THR A 7 0.55 2.29 1.84
CA THR A 7 0.93 3.41 0.97
C THR A 7 -0.27 4.30 0.55
N SER A 8 -1.51 3.78 0.62
CA SER A 8 -2.72 4.57 0.30
C SER A 8 -3.17 5.47 1.46
N CYS A 9 -3.39 4.89 2.64
CA CYS A 9 -3.95 5.62 3.79
C CYS A 9 -2.89 6.05 4.81
N LYS A 10 -1.63 5.64 4.65
CA LYS A 10 -0.53 5.87 5.61
C LYS A 10 -0.84 5.38 7.02
N GLN A 11 -1.72 4.39 7.13
CA GLN A 11 -2.02 3.73 8.40
C GLN A 11 -1.20 2.47 8.54
N GLU A 12 -0.83 2.16 9.79
CA GLU A 12 -0.24 0.88 10.16
C GLU A 12 -1.23 -0.25 9.85
N ILE A 13 -0.77 -1.27 9.15
CA ILE A 13 -1.49 -2.49 8.84
C ILE A 13 -1.28 -3.44 10.02
N PRO A 14 -2.35 -3.83 10.74
CA PRO A 14 -2.26 -4.87 11.76
C PRO A 14 -1.79 -6.19 11.13
N MET A 15 -0.92 -6.95 11.81
CA MET A 15 -0.52 -8.30 11.34
C MET A 15 -1.70 -9.27 11.17
N VAL A 16 -2.85 -8.97 11.81
CA VAL A 16 -4.10 -9.74 11.68
C VAL A 16 -4.89 -9.39 10.41
N GLU A 17 -4.63 -8.25 9.77
CA GLU A 17 -5.31 -7.85 8.53
C GLU A 17 -4.58 -8.39 7.30
N THR A 18 -5.35 -8.79 6.29
CA THR A 18 -4.79 -9.18 4.99
C THR A 18 -4.28 -7.94 4.25
N TYR A 19 -3.05 -8.00 3.77
CA TYR A 19 -2.44 -6.97 2.93
C TYR A 19 -1.79 -7.57 1.70
N VAL A 20 -1.56 -6.74 0.70
CA VAL A 20 -0.76 -7.11 -0.48
C VAL A 20 0.52 -6.32 -0.49
N LYS A 21 1.57 -6.98 -0.96
CA LYS A 21 2.83 -6.36 -1.34
C LYS A 21 3.03 -6.52 -2.84
N PHE A 22 3.39 -5.45 -3.51
CA PHE A 22 3.75 -5.46 -4.92
C PHE A 22 4.78 -4.36 -5.20
N THR A 23 5.51 -4.47 -6.30
CA THR A 23 6.49 -3.46 -6.70
C THR A 23 5.84 -2.39 -7.57
N CYS A 24 6.26 -1.14 -7.39
CA CYS A 24 5.85 -0.05 -8.26
C CYS A 24 6.34 -0.31 -9.70
N PRO A 25 5.50 -0.17 -10.73
CA PRO A 25 5.91 -0.38 -12.11
C PRO A 25 6.88 0.70 -12.63
N MET A 26 7.01 1.83 -11.94
CA MET A 26 7.84 2.96 -12.36
C MET A 26 9.22 3.01 -11.68
N CYS A 27 9.30 2.63 -10.41
CA CYS A 27 10.53 2.77 -9.61
C CYS A 27 10.86 1.53 -8.78
N GLU A 28 10.12 0.43 -8.97
CA GLU A 28 10.34 -0.87 -8.33
C GLU A 28 10.26 -0.85 -6.78
N GLU A 29 9.79 0.25 -6.19
CA GLU A 29 9.64 0.37 -4.75
C GLU A 29 8.54 -0.58 -4.24
N THR A 30 8.75 -1.16 -3.07
CA THR A 30 7.75 -2.05 -2.46
C THR A 30 6.59 -1.24 -1.91
N ILE A 31 5.40 -1.51 -2.44
CA ILE A 31 4.14 -0.89 -2.05
C ILE A 31 3.34 -1.90 -1.24
N TYR A 32 2.85 -1.45 -0.09
CA TYR A 32 1.97 -2.24 0.76
C TYR A 32 0.59 -1.62 0.76
N ARG A 33 -0.45 -2.43 0.54
CA ARG A 33 -1.84 -1.94 0.59
C ARG A 33 -2.70 -2.82 1.48
N CYS A 34 -3.37 -2.19 2.43
CA CYS A 34 -4.34 -2.84 3.30
C CYS A 34 -5.58 -3.25 2.52
N GLN A 35 -6.30 -4.25 3.03
CA GLN A 35 -7.54 -4.73 2.44
C GLN A 35 -8.56 -3.60 2.24
N LYS A 36 -8.75 -2.71 3.23
CA LYS A 36 -9.71 -1.61 3.16
C LYS A 36 -9.47 -0.72 1.94
N CYS A 37 -8.25 -0.21 1.77
CA CYS A 37 -7.92 0.65 0.63
C CYS A 37 -8.11 -0.06 -0.71
N ARG A 38 -7.85 -1.37 -0.78
CA ARG A 38 -8.12 -2.16 -1.98
C ARG A 38 -9.62 -2.33 -2.24
N THR A 39 -10.41 -2.63 -1.21
CA THR A 39 -11.86 -2.79 -1.30
C THR A 39 -12.54 -1.49 -1.72
N PHE A 40 -12.09 -0.35 -1.20
CA PHE A 40 -12.62 0.97 -1.54
C PHE A 40 -11.96 1.61 -2.78
N GLY A 41 -10.95 0.98 -3.39
CA GLY A 41 -10.26 1.53 -4.57
C GLY A 41 -9.52 2.85 -4.31
N HIS A 42 -8.96 3.04 -3.11
CA HIS A 42 -8.26 4.28 -2.74
C HIS A 42 -6.96 4.45 -3.52
N ILE A 43 -6.86 5.50 -4.35
CA ILE A 43 -5.64 5.79 -5.11
C ILE A 43 -4.41 5.82 -4.18
N TYR A 44 -3.41 4.98 -4.46
CA TYR A 44 -2.11 5.05 -3.79
C TYR A 44 -1.17 5.96 -4.57
N THR A 45 -0.33 6.70 -3.85
CA THR A 45 0.74 7.51 -4.45
C THR A 45 2.08 6.92 -4.04
N CYS A 46 2.83 6.41 -5.01
CA CYS A 46 4.19 5.94 -4.80
C CYS A 46 5.15 7.14 -4.63
N LYS A 47 6.32 6.94 -4.01
CA LYS A 47 7.32 8.00 -3.82
C LYS A 47 7.86 8.58 -5.13
N CYS A 48 7.84 7.83 -6.22
CA CYS A 48 8.19 8.33 -7.54
C CYS A 48 7.13 9.27 -8.17
N GLY A 49 5.99 9.46 -7.50
CA GLY A 49 4.88 10.28 -7.99
C GLY A 49 3.82 9.51 -8.79
N PHE A 50 4.02 8.21 -9.03
CA PHE A 50 3.02 7.36 -9.68
C PHE A 50 1.76 7.23 -8.83
N LYS A 51 0.60 7.45 -9.43
CA LYS A 51 -0.72 7.30 -8.81
C LYS A 51 -1.43 6.11 -9.44
N GLY A 52 -1.68 5.08 -8.65
CA GLY A 52 -2.40 3.87 -9.07
C GLY A 52 -3.66 3.64 -8.24
N PRO A 53 -4.65 2.92 -8.77
CA PRO A 53 -5.87 2.55 -8.03
C PRO A 53 -5.57 1.59 -6.89
#